data_AF-A0AAV4XY77-F1
#
_entry.id   AF-A0AAV4XY77-F1
#
_cell.length_a   1.000
_cell.length_b   1.000
_cell.length_c   1.000
_cell.angle_alpha   90.00
_cell.angle_beta   90.00
_cell.angle_gamma   90.00
#
_symmetry.space_group_name_H-M   'P 1'
#
loop_
_entity.id
_entity.type
_entity.pdbx_description
1 polymer ?
#
loop_
_entity_poly.entity_id
_entity_poly.type
_entity_poly.pdbx_seq_one_letter_code
_entity_poly.pdbx_strand_id
1 'polypeptide(L)'
;MIQQIIKWLGIRGRSEKFKLTSSPKKSYDSTTELICVKRELGLGSAVVMTLGSIVGAGLFISPKGVLMCTGSVGMSLVVWSVAGIISMIGALVFVFVGASGDPDASCCDHTVVDIRQLHAGDDFLSMRYPQGAVRLIAALPICILTFINCRNVQWVTRLQGVFTAAKAFAIILIIVGGVYHLCKGNVQNFENAFQDTTTKPGIIALSFYYALYAYGGW
;
A
#
# COMPACT_ATOMS: atom_id res chain seq x y z
N MET A 1 31.91 14.43 -40.51
CA MET A 1 31.58 14.46 -39.06
C MET A 1 30.63 13.31 -38.66
N ILE A 2 29.55 13.04 -39.39
CA ILE A 2 28.64 11.90 -39.12
C ILE A 2 29.32 10.52 -39.33
N GLN A 3 30.30 10.41 -40.23
CA GLN A 3 31.02 9.15 -40.51
C GLN A 3 32.02 8.71 -39.40
N GLN A 4 32.35 9.57 -38.43
CA GLN A 4 33.25 9.21 -37.31
C GLN A 4 32.50 8.53 -36.15
N ILE A 5 31.20 8.81 -35.99
CA ILE A 5 30.36 8.30 -34.89
C ILE A 5 29.97 6.83 -35.10
N ILE A 6 29.75 6.41 -36.35
CA ILE A 6 29.40 5.02 -36.70
C ILE A 6 30.58 4.06 -36.40
N LYS A 7 31.83 4.55 -36.48
CA LYS A 7 33.03 3.75 -36.20
C LYS A 7 33.28 3.55 -34.70
N TRP A 8 32.78 4.45 -33.84
CA TRP A 8 32.86 4.36 -32.38
C TRP A 8 31.81 3.42 -31.77
N LEU A 9 30.66 3.24 -32.45
CA LEU A 9 29.55 2.39 -31.99
C LEU A 9 29.77 0.87 -32.15
N GLY A 10 30.93 0.41 -32.61
CA GLY A 10 31.31 -1.01 -32.51
C GLY A 10 30.39 -2.00 -33.21
N ILE A 11 29.52 -1.57 -34.13
CA ILE A 11 28.64 -2.44 -34.92
C ILE A 11 29.47 -3.03 -36.08
N ARG A 12 30.35 -3.97 -35.74
CA ARG A 12 31.07 -4.78 -36.72
C ARG A 12 30.16 -5.94 -37.12
N GLY A 13 29.32 -5.71 -38.12
CA GLY A 13 28.57 -6.76 -38.81
C GLY A 13 29.55 -7.79 -39.39
N ARG A 14 29.62 -8.97 -38.79
CA ARG A 14 30.42 -10.09 -39.26
C ARG A 14 29.47 -11.12 -39.87
N SER A 15 29.21 -10.97 -41.16
CA SER A 15 28.76 -12.06 -42.02
C SER A 15 29.98 -12.92 -42.31
N GLU A 16 30.10 -14.07 -41.64
CA GLU A 16 31.03 -15.13 -42.03
C GLU A 16 30.28 -16.46 -42.17
N LYS A 17 30.20 -16.87 -43.43
CA LYS A 17 29.84 -18.16 -44.02
C LYS A 17 29.72 -19.34 -43.02
N PHE A 18 28.49 -19.83 -42.88
CA PHE A 18 28.16 -21.12 -42.29
C PHE A 18 28.71 -22.27 -43.16
N LYS A 19 29.87 -22.82 -42.78
CA LYS A 19 30.39 -24.09 -43.28
C LYS A 19 29.84 -25.22 -42.39
N LEU A 20 29.01 -26.08 -42.97
CA LEU A 20 28.62 -27.37 -42.40
C LEU A 20 29.84 -28.28 -42.34
N THR A 21 30.45 -28.41 -41.16
CA THR A 21 31.35 -29.53 -40.84
C THR A 21 30.89 -30.17 -39.55
N SER A 22 30.55 -31.44 -39.65
CA SER A 22 30.16 -32.38 -38.61
C SER A 22 30.83 -32.20 -37.24
N SER A 23 29.99 -32.15 -36.21
CA SER A 23 30.19 -32.51 -34.80
C SER A 23 31.60 -32.92 -34.35
N PRO A 24 32.08 -32.28 -33.28
CA PRO A 24 32.44 -32.97 -32.05
C PRO A 24 31.41 -32.64 -30.97
N LYS A 25 30.80 -33.68 -30.38
CA LYS A 25 29.88 -33.56 -29.25
C LYS A 25 30.58 -32.86 -28.08
N LYS A 26 30.34 -31.56 -27.91
CA LYS A 26 30.56 -30.88 -26.64
C LYS A 26 29.30 -31.06 -25.83
N SER A 27 29.38 -31.81 -24.74
CA SER A 27 28.31 -31.96 -23.75
C SER A 27 27.91 -30.57 -23.26
N TYR A 28 26.91 -29.98 -23.90
CA TYR A 28 26.20 -28.81 -23.41
C TYR A 28 25.31 -29.36 -22.31
N ASP A 29 25.78 -29.20 -21.08
CA ASP A 29 25.07 -29.62 -19.89
C ASP A 29 23.69 -28.97 -19.90
N SER A 30 22.67 -29.80 -20.12
CA SER A 30 21.25 -29.47 -19.97
C SER A 30 20.90 -29.27 -18.49
N THR A 31 21.77 -28.59 -17.76
CA THR A 31 21.62 -28.12 -16.38
C THR A 31 21.75 -26.59 -16.31
N THR A 32 21.57 -25.90 -17.45
CA THR A 32 20.80 -24.65 -17.39
C THR A 32 19.34 -25.06 -17.29
N GLU A 33 18.99 -25.75 -16.21
CA GLU A 33 17.62 -25.74 -15.74
C GLU A 33 17.23 -24.26 -15.69
N LEU A 34 16.04 -23.96 -16.19
CA LEU A 34 15.28 -22.83 -15.69
C LEU A 34 15.46 -22.81 -14.17
N ILE A 35 16.34 -21.95 -13.65
CA ILE A 35 16.32 -21.58 -12.24
C ILE A 35 15.07 -20.71 -12.08
N CYS A 36 13.92 -21.35 -12.22
CA CYS A 36 12.71 -20.93 -11.56
C CYS A 36 13.07 -21.03 -10.10
N VAL A 37 13.51 -19.91 -9.53
CA VAL A 37 13.46 -19.75 -8.08
C VAL A 37 11.98 -19.89 -7.77
N LYS A 38 11.58 -21.11 -7.40
CA LYS A 38 10.27 -21.40 -6.85
C LYS A 38 10.23 -20.63 -5.53
N ARG A 39 9.91 -19.34 -5.61
CA ARG A 39 9.61 -18.53 -4.44
C ARG A 39 8.27 -19.06 -3.96
N GLU A 40 8.32 -20.12 -3.17
CA GLU A 40 7.19 -20.52 -2.37
C GLU A 40 7.03 -19.44 -1.30
N LEU A 41 6.22 -18.43 -1.64
CA LEU A 41 5.63 -17.57 -0.64
C LEU A 41 4.68 -18.46 0.16
N GLY A 42 5.19 -19.02 1.25
CA GLY A 42 4.36 -19.79 2.18
C GLY A 42 3.19 -18.93 2.64
N LEU A 43 2.05 -19.58 2.93
CA LEU A 43 0.81 -18.91 3.36
C LEU A 43 1.06 -17.88 4.48
N GLY A 44 1.90 -18.22 5.46
CA GLY A 44 2.26 -17.32 6.55
C GLY A 44 3.01 -16.06 6.09
N SER A 45 3.93 -16.18 5.11
CA SER A 45 4.64 -15.03 4.56
C SER A 45 3.70 -14.13 3.75
N ALA A 46 2.75 -14.72 3.02
CA ALA A 46 1.72 -13.96 2.30
C ALA A 46 0.82 -13.20 3.28
N VAL A 47 0.33 -13.85 4.33
CA VAL A 47 -0.51 -13.21 5.36
C VAL A 47 0.22 -12.05 6.06
N VAL A 48 1.48 -12.24 6.46
CA VAL A 48 2.26 -11.17 7.09
C VAL A 48 2.51 -10.01 6.11
N MET A 49 2.70 -10.30 4.83
CA MET A 49 2.86 -9.27 3.80
C MET A 49 1.56 -8.48 3.59
N THR A 50 0.41 -9.15 3.53
CA THR A 50 -0.92 -8.52 3.42
C THR A 50 -1.27 -7.70 4.66
N LEU A 51 -1.05 -8.23 5.87
CA LEU A 51 -1.24 -7.45 7.10
C LEU A 51 -0.27 -6.26 7.15
N GLY A 52 0.94 -6.44 6.64
CA GLY A 52 1.93 -5.39 6.50
C GLY A 52 1.55 -4.31 5.48
N SER A 53 0.78 -4.61 4.44
CA SER A 53 0.32 -3.60 3.48
C SER A 53 -0.90 -2.84 3.98
N ILE A 54 -1.86 -3.53 4.61
CA ILE A 54 -3.10 -2.94 5.13
C ILE A 54 -2.85 -2.04 6.34
N VAL A 55 -1.94 -2.45 7.25
CA VAL A 55 -1.62 -1.66 8.44
C VAL A 55 -0.71 -0.49 8.05
N GLY A 56 -1.32 0.61 7.66
CA GLY A 56 -0.65 1.86 7.27
C GLY A 56 -0.63 2.93 8.36
N ALA A 57 -0.12 4.12 8.02
CA ALA A 57 -0.16 5.30 8.89
C ALA A 57 -1.61 5.76 9.21
N GLY A 58 -2.58 5.34 8.38
CA GLY A 58 -4.00 5.65 8.57
C GLY A 58 -4.52 5.21 9.94
N LEU A 59 -4.05 4.10 10.52
CA LEU A 59 -4.48 3.65 11.84
C LEU A 59 -4.14 4.64 12.96
N PHE A 60 -3.06 5.42 12.82
CA PHE A 60 -2.64 6.42 13.81
C PHE A 60 -3.27 7.80 13.58
N ILE A 61 -3.78 8.08 12.37
CA ILE A 61 -4.33 9.37 11.98
C ILE A 61 -5.87 9.36 12.05
N SER A 62 -6.49 8.30 11.55
CA SER A 62 -7.94 8.19 11.34
C SER A 62 -8.79 8.17 12.61
N PRO A 63 -8.40 7.59 13.76
CA PRO A 63 -9.28 7.53 14.94
C PRO A 63 -9.80 8.90 15.39
N LYS A 64 -8.93 9.93 15.34
CA LYS A 64 -9.32 11.31 15.66
C LYS A 64 -10.32 11.85 14.65
N GLY A 65 -10.13 11.60 13.35
CA GLY A 65 -11.04 12.03 12.29
C GLY A 65 -12.42 11.38 12.40
N VAL A 66 -12.47 10.05 12.61
CA VAL A 66 -13.71 9.31 12.80
C VAL A 66 -14.47 9.82 14.02
N LEU A 67 -13.79 9.95 15.17
CA LEU A 67 -14.45 10.39 16.42
C LEU A 67 -14.99 11.83 16.34
N MET A 68 -14.26 12.75 15.70
CA MET A 68 -14.73 14.13 15.50
C MET A 68 -15.94 14.20 14.56
N CYS A 69 -16.06 13.27 13.60
CA CYS A 69 -17.19 13.23 12.68
C CYS A 69 -18.41 12.51 13.29
N THR A 70 -18.20 11.43 14.06
CA THR A 70 -19.30 10.70 14.70
C THR A 70 -19.83 11.41 15.95
N GLY A 71 -18.99 12.21 16.62
CA GLY A 71 -19.31 12.92 17.87
C GLY A 71 -19.38 12.01 19.11
N SER A 72 -19.55 10.70 18.90
CA SER A 72 -19.73 9.71 19.96
C SER A 72 -18.85 8.48 19.77
N VAL A 73 -18.45 7.87 20.89
CA VAL A 73 -17.53 6.72 20.94
C VAL A 73 -18.18 5.47 20.33
N GLY A 74 -19.43 5.18 20.69
CA GLY A 74 -20.21 4.03 20.21
C GLY A 74 -20.43 4.08 18.70
N MET A 75 -20.80 5.23 18.16
CA MET A 75 -20.91 5.40 16.70
C MET A 75 -19.57 5.28 15.98
N SER A 76 -18.47 5.73 16.60
CA SER A 76 -17.14 5.55 16.00
C SER A 76 -16.79 4.08 15.84
N LEU A 77 -17.10 3.25 16.85
CA LEU A 77 -16.89 1.80 16.80
C LEU A 77 -17.75 1.14 15.72
N VAL A 78 -19.02 1.55 15.57
CA VAL A 78 -19.90 1.06 14.50
C VAL A 78 -19.32 1.39 13.12
N VAL A 79 -18.87 2.63 12.91
CA VAL A 79 -18.26 3.05 11.63
C VAL A 79 -17.01 2.21 11.32
N TRP A 80 -16.15 1.96 12.31
CA TRP A 80 -14.98 1.09 12.14
C TRP A 80 -15.37 -0.34 11.75
N SER A 81 -16.35 -0.94 12.43
CA SER A 81 -16.82 -2.29 12.10
C SER A 81 -17.42 -2.38 10.69
N VAL A 82 -18.27 -1.43 10.31
CA VAL A 82 -18.91 -1.41 8.98
C VAL A 82 -17.87 -1.17 7.88
N ALA A 83 -16.93 -0.22 8.08
CA ALA A 83 -15.84 0.01 7.13
C ALA A 83 -14.95 -1.23 6.95
N GLY A 84 -14.71 -1.99 8.03
CA GLY A 84 -13.99 -3.26 7.97
C GLY A 84 -14.71 -4.31 7.11
N ILE A 85 -16.03 -4.44 7.26
CA ILE A 85 -16.84 -5.36 6.45
C ILE A 85 -16.82 -4.95 4.97
N ILE A 86 -16.99 -3.65 4.69
CA ILE A 86 -16.91 -3.12 3.32
C ILE A 86 -15.54 -3.45 2.69
N SER A 87 -14.46 -3.27 3.44
CA SER A 87 -13.09 -3.57 2.99
C SER A 87 -12.89 -5.07 2.72
N MET A 88 -13.45 -5.93 3.57
CA MET A 88 -13.42 -7.39 3.37
C MET A 88 -14.16 -7.82 2.10
N ILE A 89 -15.33 -7.23 1.84
CA ILE A 89 -16.10 -7.50 0.61
C ILE A 89 -15.30 -7.02 -0.61
N GLY A 90 -14.71 -5.82 -0.54
CA GLY A 90 -13.85 -5.29 -1.60
C GLY A 90 -12.67 -6.20 -1.94
N ALA A 91 -11.97 -6.71 -0.93
CA ALA A 91 -10.85 -7.65 -1.10
C ALA A 91 -11.30 -8.95 -1.80
N LEU A 92 -12.46 -9.48 -1.42
CA LEU A 92 -13.01 -10.69 -2.03
C LEU A 92 -13.37 -10.47 -3.51
N VAL A 93 -13.90 -9.30 -3.86
CA VAL A 93 -14.18 -8.95 -5.25
C VAL A 93 -12.89 -8.88 -6.06
N PHE A 94 -11.82 -8.27 -5.53
CA PHE A 94 -10.52 -8.25 -6.22
C PHE A 94 -9.94 -9.65 -6.42
N VAL A 95 -10.04 -10.53 -5.42
CA VAL A 95 -9.58 -11.92 -5.56
C VAL A 95 -10.40 -12.65 -6.62
N PHE A 96 -11.72 -12.46 -6.67
CA PHE A 96 -12.58 -13.09 -7.65
C PHE A 96 -12.25 -12.62 -9.09
N VAL A 97 -12.04 -11.32 -9.28
CA VAL A 97 -11.63 -10.74 -10.58
C VAL A 97 -10.20 -11.19 -10.97
N GLY A 98 -9.29 -11.31 -10.02
CA GLY A 98 -7.96 -11.86 -10.26
C GLY A 98 -8.00 -13.34 -10.68
N ALA A 99 -8.97 -14.11 -10.16
CA ALA A 99 -9.14 -15.52 -10.48
C ALA A 99 -9.73 -15.76 -11.89
N SER A 100 -10.43 -14.78 -12.49
CA SER A 100 -10.92 -14.89 -13.88
C SER A 100 -9.82 -14.92 -14.94
N GLY A 101 -8.55 -14.74 -14.56
CA GLY A 101 -7.41 -15.06 -15.42
C GLY A 101 -7.14 -14.04 -16.53
N ASP A 102 -7.86 -12.90 -16.54
CA ASP A 102 -7.59 -11.81 -17.46
C ASP A 102 -6.37 -11.00 -16.99
N PRO A 103 -5.22 -11.07 -17.71
CA PRO A 103 -4.00 -10.35 -17.33
C PRO A 103 -4.17 -8.83 -17.34
N ASP A 104 -5.23 -8.33 -17.97
CA ASP A 104 -5.57 -6.91 -18.07
C ASP A 104 -6.56 -6.43 -16.99
N ALA A 105 -7.16 -7.34 -16.21
CA ALA A 105 -8.11 -6.98 -15.15
C ALA A 105 -7.41 -6.46 -13.88
N SER A 106 -6.09 -6.66 -13.76
CA SER A 106 -5.27 -6.03 -12.71
C SER A 106 -4.99 -4.54 -12.96
N CYS A 107 -5.46 -3.96 -14.08
CA CYS A 107 -5.25 -2.57 -14.46
C CYS A 107 -6.21 -1.62 -13.72
N CYS A 108 -6.19 -1.65 -12.39
CA CYS A 108 -6.88 -0.69 -11.53
C CYS A 108 -6.15 0.67 -11.45
N ASP A 109 -5.34 1.00 -12.45
CA ASP A 109 -4.82 2.36 -12.64
C ASP A 109 -5.83 3.27 -13.37
N HIS A 110 -6.95 2.73 -13.86
CA HIS A 110 -7.93 3.49 -14.66
C HIS A 110 -9.20 3.94 -13.93
N THR A 111 -9.50 3.47 -12.71
CA THR A 111 -10.74 3.86 -12.00
C THR A 111 -10.51 4.83 -10.84
N VAL A 112 -9.30 4.90 -10.27
CA VAL A 112 -9.00 5.76 -9.11
C VAL A 112 -8.52 7.16 -9.54
N VAL A 113 -8.04 7.31 -10.78
CA VAL A 113 -7.64 8.62 -11.33
C VAL A 113 -8.88 9.46 -11.72
N ASP A 114 -10.02 8.84 -11.98
CA ASP A 114 -11.23 9.53 -12.46
C ASP A 114 -12.01 10.22 -11.31
N ILE A 115 -12.03 9.62 -10.12
CA ILE A 115 -12.72 10.19 -8.94
C ILE A 115 -12.00 11.44 -8.39
N ARG A 116 -10.71 11.62 -8.72
CA ARG A 116 -9.95 12.82 -8.34
C ARG A 116 -10.27 14.03 -9.22
N GLN A 117 -10.88 13.84 -10.40
CA GLN A 117 -11.30 14.94 -11.27
C GLN A 117 -12.73 15.43 -10.99
N LEU A 118 -13.59 14.63 -10.35
CA LEU A 118 -15.00 15.01 -10.16
C LEU A 118 -15.32 15.75 -8.85
N HIS A 119 -14.38 15.86 -7.90
CA HIS A 119 -14.57 16.59 -6.64
C HIS A 119 -13.62 17.78 -6.45
N ALA A 120 -13.35 18.51 -7.53
CA ALA A 120 -12.71 19.84 -7.45
C ALA A 120 -13.70 20.95 -7.00
N GLY A 121 -14.89 20.58 -6.51
CA GLY A 121 -16.02 21.48 -6.27
C GLY A 121 -16.47 21.67 -4.83
N ASP A 122 -15.81 21.09 -3.81
CA ASP A 122 -16.15 21.35 -2.41
C ASP A 122 -14.93 21.76 -1.57
N ASP A 123 -14.75 23.08 -1.48
CA ASP A 123 -13.95 23.81 -0.49
C ASP A 123 -14.45 23.56 0.96
N PHE A 124 -14.34 22.33 1.49
CA PHE A 124 -14.80 22.02 2.86
C PHE A 124 -13.68 21.74 3.89
N LEU A 125 -12.41 21.92 3.52
CA LEU A 125 -11.28 21.90 4.47
C LEU A 125 -10.20 22.92 4.10
N SER A 126 -10.60 24.14 3.71
CA SER A 126 -9.69 25.28 3.58
C SER A 126 -9.28 25.84 4.95
N MET A 127 -8.79 24.99 5.86
CA MET A 127 -7.86 25.46 6.87
C MET A 127 -6.60 25.86 6.10
N ARG A 128 -6.26 27.16 6.09
CA ARG A 128 -5.09 27.73 5.39
C ARG A 128 -3.82 27.01 5.83
N TYR A 129 -3.47 25.94 5.14
CA TYR A 129 -2.23 25.23 5.34
C TYR A 129 -1.17 25.82 4.39
N PRO A 130 0.00 26.25 4.88
CA PRO A 130 1.02 26.90 4.05
C PRO A 130 1.54 25.91 3.00
N GLN A 131 1.06 26.04 1.76
CA GLN A 131 1.22 25.04 0.71
C GLN A 131 2.69 24.78 0.32
N GLY A 132 3.58 25.75 0.52
CA GLY A 132 5.01 25.60 0.22
C GLY A 132 5.73 24.65 1.19
N ALA A 133 5.57 24.84 2.50
CA ALA A 133 6.30 24.09 3.51
C ALA A 133 5.98 22.58 3.45
N VAL A 134 4.75 22.24 3.10
CA VAL A 134 4.26 20.88 3.31
C VAL A 134 4.51 20.03 2.08
N ARG A 135 4.41 20.63 0.91
CA ARG A 135 4.86 20.00 -0.32
C ARG A 135 6.36 19.68 -0.25
N LEU A 136 7.17 20.55 0.36
CA LEU A 136 8.59 20.30 0.58
C LEU A 136 8.84 19.18 1.60
N ILE A 137 8.12 19.19 2.73
CA ILE A 137 8.22 18.13 3.74
C ILE A 137 7.77 16.76 3.19
N ALA A 138 6.77 16.72 2.30
CA ALA A 138 6.33 15.49 1.64
C ALA A 138 7.28 15.05 0.52
N ALA A 139 7.85 15.98 -0.24
CA ALA A 139 8.77 15.68 -1.34
C ALA A 139 10.11 15.11 -0.86
N LEU A 140 10.63 15.58 0.27
CA LEU A 140 11.91 15.13 0.83
C LEU A 140 11.98 13.60 1.03
N PRO A 141 11.08 12.95 1.80
CA PRO A 141 11.10 11.51 1.99
C PRO A 141 10.85 10.75 0.70
N ILE A 142 10.00 11.24 -0.21
CA ILE A 142 9.75 10.60 -1.51
C ILE A 142 11.04 10.58 -2.36
N CYS A 143 11.74 11.72 -2.46
CA CYS A 143 12.98 11.83 -3.21
C CYS A 143 14.10 10.97 -2.58
N ILE A 144 14.19 10.94 -1.25
CA ILE A 144 15.15 10.11 -0.51
C ILE A 144 14.86 8.63 -0.75
N LEU A 145 13.61 8.19 -0.63
CA LEU A 145 13.21 6.80 -0.89
C LEU A 145 13.49 6.41 -2.33
N THR A 146 13.22 7.31 -3.30
CA THR A 146 13.51 7.08 -4.72
C THR A 146 15.01 6.94 -4.96
N PHE A 147 15.83 7.81 -4.37
CA PHE A 147 17.29 7.73 -4.49
C PHE A 147 17.86 6.44 -3.89
N ILE A 148 17.36 6.01 -2.73
CA ILE A 148 17.78 4.75 -2.09
C ILE A 148 17.32 3.56 -2.92
N ASN A 149 16.09 3.59 -3.46
CA ASN A 149 15.56 2.59 -4.39
C ASN A 149 16.46 2.45 -5.64
N CYS A 150 16.94 3.55 -6.20
CA CYS A 150 17.83 3.54 -7.36
C CYS A 150 19.26 3.07 -7.02
N ARG A 151 19.71 3.17 -5.76
CA ARG A 151 21.08 2.84 -5.38
C ARG A 151 21.27 1.37 -5.05
N ASN A 152 20.33 0.76 -4.31
CA ASN A 152 20.32 -0.68 -4.05
C ASN A 152 18.97 -1.12 -3.44
N VAL A 153 18.15 -1.80 -4.25
CA VAL A 153 16.80 -2.28 -3.88
C VAL A 153 16.78 -3.19 -2.64
N GLN A 154 17.88 -3.90 -2.34
CA GLN A 154 17.92 -4.80 -1.19
C GLN A 154 17.95 -4.08 0.17
N TRP A 155 18.46 -2.85 0.23
CA TRP A 155 18.43 -2.04 1.46
C TRP A 155 17.01 -1.58 1.78
N VAL A 156 16.21 -1.28 0.76
CA VAL A 156 14.81 -0.87 0.92
C VAL A 156 13.96 -2.01 1.45
N THR A 157 14.11 -3.22 0.91
CA THR A 157 13.37 -4.39 1.41
C THR A 157 13.66 -4.67 2.89
N ARG A 158 14.93 -4.51 3.33
CA ARG A 158 15.31 -4.66 4.74
C ARG A 158 14.72 -3.56 5.62
N LEU A 159 14.78 -2.30 5.18
CA LEU A 159 14.20 -1.17 5.91
C LEU A 159 12.68 -1.29 6.02
N GLN A 160 12.00 -1.69 4.95
CA GLN A 160 10.55 -1.95 4.94
C GLN A 160 10.16 -3.05 5.94
N GLY A 161 10.97 -4.11 6.06
CA GLY A 161 10.80 -5.14 7.07
C GLY A 161 10.89 -4.59 8.50
N VAL A 162 11.89 -3.74 8.78
CA VAL A 162 12.06 -3.10 10.10
C VAL A 162 10.89 -2.17 10.41
N PHE A 163 10.46 -1.32 9.47
CA PHE A 163 9.30 -0.45 9.67
C PHE A 163 8.02 -1.24 9.89
N THR A 164 7.89 -2.42 9.27
CA THR A 164 6.74 -3.29 9.44
C THR A 164 6.72 -3.98 10.80
N ALA A 165 7.87 -4.41 11.31
CA ALA A 165 7.99 -4.90 12.67
C ALA A 165 7.73 -3.81 13.71
N ALA A 166 8.26 -2.59 13.49
CA ALA A 166 8.10 -1.47 14.41
C ALA A 166 6.64 -1.03 14.54
N LYS A 167 5.90 -0.93 13.42
CA LYS A 167 4.46 -0.59 13.47
C LYS A 167 3.63 -1.68 14.15
N ALA A 168 3.96 -2.96 13.94
CA ALA A 168 3.30 -4.07 14.61
C ALA A 168 3.51 -4.00 16.13
N PHE A 169 4.75 -3.73 16.57
CA PHE A 169 5.05 -3.53 17.99
C PHE A 169 4.27 -2.37 18.61
N ALA A 170 4.19 -1.23 17.92
CA ALA A 170 3.41 -0.08 18.38
C ALA A 170 1.91 -0.41 18.59
N ILE A 171 1.33 -1.20 17.67
CA ILE A 171 -0.07 -1.63 17.79
C ILE A 171 -0.28 -2.55 18.98
N ILE A 172 0.64 -3.49 19.21
CA ILE A 172 0.58 -4.39 20.38
C ILE A 172 0.59 -3.56 21.68
N LEU A 173 1.47 -2.56 21.78
CA LEU A 173 1.51 -1.68 22.96
C LEU A 173 0.20 -0.91 23.18
N ILE A 174 -0.41 -0.39 22.11
CA ILE A 174 -1.69 0.32 22.19
C ILE A 174 -2.81 -0.61 22.67
N ILE A 175 -2.88 -1.83 22.13
CA ILE A 175 -3.91 -2.81 22.52
C ILE A 175 -3.73 -3.19 23.99
N VAL A 176 -2.51 -3.56 24.41
CA VAL A 176 -2.24 -3.96 25.79
C VAL A 176 -2.51 -2.81 26.77
N GLY A 177 -2.06 -1.59 26.43
CA GLY A 177 -2.32 -0.41 27.25
C GLY A 177 -3.82 -0.08 27.36
N GLY A 178 -4.56 -0.22 26.25
CA GLY A 178 -6.01 -0.04 26.24
C GLY A 178 -6.73 -1.07 27.11
N VAL A 179 -6.43 -2.36 26.95
CA VAL A 179 -7.03 -3.43 27.76
C VAL A 179 -6.71 -3.24 29.24
N TYR A 180 -5.45 -2.94 29.58
CA TYR A 180 -5.06 -2.66 30.96
C TYR A 180 -5.85 -1.50 31.58
N HIS A 181 -6.07 -0.42 30.81
CA HIS A 181 -6.86 0.73 31.25
C HIS A 181 -8.35 0.37 31.44
N LEU A 182 -8.93 -0.47 30.58
CA LEU A 182 -10.30 -0.97 30.75
C LEU A 182 -10.43 -1.87 31.99
N CYS A 183 -9.46 -2.78 32.22
CA CYS A 183 -9.46 -3.68 33.38
C CYS A 183 -9.36 -2.93 34.72
N LYS A 184 -8.84 -1.70 34.73
CA LYS A 184 -8.78 -0.84 35.92
C LYS A 184 -10.14 -0.22 36.30
N GLY A 185 -11.18 -0.42 35.48
CA GLY A 185 -12.53 0.10 35.72
C GLY A 185 -12.76 1.51 35.18
N ASN A 186 -11.85 2.06 34.38
CA ASN A 186 -11.98 3.38 33.77
C ASN A 186 -12.92 3.36 32.54
N VAL A 187 -14.19 2.95 32.75
CA VAL A 187 -15.20 2.74 31.70
C VAL A 187 -16.15 3.93 31.51
N GLN A 188 -15.87 5.09 32.11
CA GLN A 188 -16.71 6.29 32.06
C GLN A 188 -17.04 6.75 30.63
N ASN A 189 -16.12 6.54 29.68
CA ASN A 189 -16.34 6.87 28.27
C ASN A 189 -17.38 5.96 27.57
N PHE A 190 -17.76 4.83 28.19
CA PHE A 190 -18.71 3.87 27.64
C PHE A 190 -20.10 3.94 28.28
N GLU A 191 -20.27 4.55 29.46
CA GLU A 191 -21.59 4.71 30.10
C GLU A 191 -22.58 5.46 29.21
N ASN A 192 -22.06 6.46 28.49
CA ASN A 192 -22.83 7.32 27.60
C ASN A 192 -22.32 7.21 26.16
N ALA A 193 -22.06 5.98 25.71
CA ALA A 193 -21.36 5.70 24.46
C ALA A 193 -22.01 6.28 23.19
N PHE A 194 -23.29 6.69 23.22
CA PHE A 194 -23.99 7.27 22.06
C PHE A 194 -24.40 8.74 22.25
N GLN A 195 -24.03 9.37 23.38
CA GLN A 195 -24.29 10.79 23.59
C GLN A 195 -23.53 11.64 22.56
N ASP A 196 -24.15 12.74 22.12
CA ASP A 196 -23.62 13.67 21.10
C ASP A 196 -23.37 13.06 19.71
N THR A 197 -24.08 11.97 19.39
CA THR A 197 -24.03 11.37 18.05
C THR A 197 -24.51 12.34 16.98
N THR A 198 -23.67 12.56 15.97
CA THR A 198 -24.05 13.34 14.79
C THR A 198 -24.83 12.46 13.81
N THR A 199 -26.05 12.89 13.45
CA THR A 199 -26.93 12.21 12.49
C THR A 199 -26.90 12.81 11.07
N LYS A 200 -26.04 13.82 10.85
CA LYS A 200 -25.91 14.49 9.55
C LYS A 200 -25.26 13.54 8.54
N PRO A 201 -25.92 13.21 7.41
CA PRO A 201 -25.46 12.18 6.49
C PRO A 201 -24.08 12.51 5.87
N GLY A 202 -23.80 13.78 5.57
CA GLY A 202 -22.51 14.19 5.01
C GLY A 202 -21.33 13.99 5.98
N ILE A 203 -21.54 14.26 7.27
CA ILE A 203 -20.49 14.06 8.29
C ILE A 203 -20.29 12.57 8.57
N ILE A 204 -21.37 11.78 8.54
CA ILE A 204 -21.29 10.32 8.62
C ILE A 204 -20.50 9.76 7.43
N ALA A 205 -20.78 10.22 6.20
CA ALA A 205 -20.00 9.81 5.03
C ALA A 205 -18.51 10.15 5.16
N LEU A 206 -18.19 11.33 5.70
CA LEU A 206 -16.81 11.73 5.99
C LEU A 206 -16.15 10.83 7.05
N SER A 207 -16.89 10.38 8.07
CA SER A 207 -16.39 9.41 9.05
C SER A 207 -16.02 8.06 8.40
N PHE A 208 -16.83 7.60 7.45
CA PHE A 208 -16.54 6.40 6.66
C PHE A 208 -15.32 6.58 5.77
N TYR A 209 -15.14 7.76 5.16
CA TYR A 209 -13.94 8.07 4.39
C TYR A 209 -12.66 7.94 5.24
N TYR A 210 -12.65 8.51 6.46
CA TYR A 210 -11.50 8.36 7.37
C TYR A 210 -11.25 6.92 7.80
N ALA A 211 -12.31 6.15 8.07
CA ALA A 211 -12.20 4.74 8.44
C ALA A 211 -11.68 3.87 7.27
N LEU A 212 -12.23 4.03 6.07
CA LEU A 212 -11.81 3.32 4.87
C LEU A 212 -10.38 3.66 4.46
N TYR A 213 -9.94 4.91 4.66
CA TYR A 213 -8.54 5.30 4.46
C TYR A 213 -7.57 4.49 5.32
N ALA A 214 -7.96 4.12 6.55
CA ALA A 214 -7.12 3.30 7.42
C ALA A 214 -7.07 1.82 7.02
N TYR A 215 -8.09 1.34 6.31
CA TYR A 215 -8.14 -0.02 5.77
C TYR A 215 -7.52 -0.13 4.38
N GLY A 216 -7.07 0.96 3.75
CA GLY A 216 -6.49 0.93 2.41
C GLY A 216 -5.32 -0.06 2.27
N GLY A 217 -5.26 -0.77 1.14
CA GLY A 217 -4.24 -1.79 0.86
C GLY A 217 -4.77 -3.22 0.74
N TRP A 218 -6.09 -3.37 0.61
CA TRP A 218 -6.79 -4.59 0.17
C TRP A 218 -6.91 -4.67 -1.36
#